data_AF-A0A351EVX9-F1
#
_entry.id   AF-A0A351EVX9-F1
#
_cell.length_a   1.000
_cell.length_b   1.000
_cell.length_c   1.000
_cell.angle_alpha   90.00
_cell.angle_beta   90.00
_cell.angle_gamma   90.00
#
_symmetry.space_group_name_H-M   'P 1'
#
loop_
_entity.id
_entity.type
_entity.pdbx_description
1 polymer ?
#
loop_
_entity_poly.entity_id
_entity_poly.type
_entity_poly.pdbx_seq_one_letter_code
_entity_poly.pdbx_strand_id
1 'polypeptide(L)' 'MPGLLPDVDPDGLMEYSVVYTDRAVNHMSQSFQQVMRDIHAELTSVYNAASAV' A
#
# COMPACT_ATOMS: atom_id res chain seq x y z
N MET A 1 15.37 -12.60 -17.35
CA MET A 1 14.10 -12.66 -16.58
C MET A 1 13.46 -11.29 -16.73
N PRO A 2 12.21 -11.16 -17.19
CA PRO A 2 11.56 -9.84 -17.26
C PRO A 2 11.59 -9.29 -15.84
N GLY A 3 12.43 -8.27 -15.64
CA GLY A 3 12.94 -7.88 -14.35
C GLY A 3 11.84 -7.31 -13.47
N LEU A 4 11.92 -7.67 -12.19
CA LEU A 4 11.37 -6.91 -11.07
C LEU A 4 11.41 -5.42 -11.44
N LEU A 5 10.26 -4.82 -11.71
CA LEU A 5 10.20 -3.37 -11.88
C LEU A 5 10.58 -2.76 -10.54
N PRO A 6 11.77 -2.15 -10.42
CA PRO A 6 12.33 -1.77 -9.12
C PRO A 6 11.57 -0.62 -8.46
N ASP A 7 10.65 0.02 -9.18
CA ASP A 7 10.01 1.27 -8.77
C ASP A 7 8.70 1.09 -7.99
N VAL A 8 8.13 -0.11 -7.92
CA VAL A 8 6.79 -0.30 -7.32
C VAL A 8 6.84 -0.37 -5.79
N ASP A 9 7.79 -1.12 -5.22
CA ASP A 9 8.05 -1.17 -3.78
C ASP A 9 9.56 -1.38 -3.56
N PRO A 10 10.37 -0.31 -3.63
CA PRO A 10 11.84 -0.41 -3.69
C PRO A 10 12.47 -1.06 -2.45
N ASP A 11 11.82 -0.87 -1.28
CA ASP A 11 12.20 -1.47 0.00
C ASP A 11 11.29 -2.66 0.38
N GLY A 12 10.48 -3.12 -0.58
CA GLY A 12 9.52 -4.20 -0.43
C GLY A 12 10.17 -5.57 -0.29
N LEU A 13 9.41 -6.51 0.30
CA LEU A 13 9.80 -7.92 0.26
C LEU A 13 9.66 -8.47 -1.17
N MET A 14 10.38 -9.54 -1.48
CA MET A 14 10.20 -10.22 -2.76
C MET A 14 8.77 -10.74 -2.88
N GLU A 15 8.10 -10.34 -3.95
CA GLU A 15 6.69 -10.68 -4.17
C GLU A 15 6.50 -12.10 -4.68
N TYR A 16 6.15 -13.00 -3.76
CA TYR A 16 5.70 -14.37 -4.03
C TYR A 16 4.20 -14.55 -3.75
N SER A 17 3.46 -13.45 -3.61
CA SER A 17 2.02 -13.50 -3.35
C SER A 17 1.27 -14.02 -4.58
N VAL A 18 0.14 -14.70 -4.36
CA VAL A 18 -0.75 -15.14 -5.46
C VAL A 18 -1.67 -14.02 -5.95
N VAL A 19 -1.67 -12.89 -5.26
CA VAL A 19 -2.59 -11.77 -5.47
C VAL A 19 -1.92 -10.64 -6.25
N TYR A 20 -0.63 -10.41 -6.03
CA TYR A 20 0.12 -9.34 -6.67
C TYR A 20 1.27 -9.88 -7.51
N THR A 21 1.70 -9.05 -8.45
CA THR A 21 2.94 -9.23 -9.20
C THR A 21 3.81 -8.00 -8.93
N ASP A 22 5.03 -7.97 -9.45
CA ASP A 22 5.98 -6.86 -9.36
C ASP A 22 5.51 -5.54 -10.03
N ARG A 23 4.25 -5.50 -10.51
CA ARG A 23 3.62 -4.33 -11.13
C ARG A 23 2.66 -3.56 -10.22
N ALA A 24 2.38 -4.07 -9.02
CA ALA A 24 1.43 -3.46 -8.09
C ALA A 24 1.95 -3.50 -6.65
N VAL A 25 1.64 -2.45 -5.88
CA VAL A 25 1.98 -2.40 -4.46
C VAL A 25 1.13 -3.41 -3.70
N ASN A 26 1.78 -4.29 -2.94
CA ASN A 26 1.09 -5.26 -2.10
C ASN A 26 0.37 -4.56 -0.94
N HIS A 27 -0.88 -4.92 -0.64
CA HIS A 27 -1.60 -4.33 0.49
C HIS A 27 -0.97 -4.62 1.86
N MET A 28 -0.15 -5.67 1.95
CA MET A 28 0.61 -6.02 3.14
C MET A 28 1.89 -5.19 3.29
N SER A 29 2.33 -4.49 2.24
CA SER A 29 3.53 -3.63 2.30
C SER A 29 3.36 -2.49 3.29
N GLN A 30 4.47 -2.04 3.88
CA GLN A 30 4.44 -0.90 4.79
C GLN A 30 4.01 0.39 4.09
N SER A 31 4.39 0.55 2.82
CA SER A 31 4.02 1.68 1.97
C SER A 31 2.50 1.76 1.78
N PHE A 32 1.85 0.66 1.41
CA PHE A 32 0.38 0.61 1.29
C PHE A 32 -0.32 0.87 2.62
N GLN A 33 0.15 0.23 3.70
CA GLN A 33 -0.44 0.42 5.02
C GLN A 33 -0.36 1.88 5.48
N GLN A 34 0.74 2.58 5.19
CA GLN A 34 0.88 4.00 5.53
C GLN A 34 -0.10 4.86 4.75
N VAL A 35 -0.21 4.65 3.44
CA VAL A 35 -1.18 5.37 2.58
C VAL A 35 -2.60 5.19 3.11
N MET A 36 -3.00 3.97 3.49
CA MET A 36 -4.34 3.73 4.03
C MET A 36 -4.58 4.42 5.38
N ARG A 37 -3.57 4.51 6.25
CA ARG A 37 -3.64 5.27 7.51
C ARG A 37 -3.79 6.76 7.26
N ASP A 38 -3.07 7.31 6.29
CA ASP A 38 -3.11 8.72 5.96
C ASP A 38 -4.47 9.10 5.37
N ILE A 39 -5.02 8.29 4.46
CA ILE A 39 -6.38 8.48 3.92
C ILE A 39 -7.42 8.44 5.04
N HIS A 40 -7.31 7.49 5.98
CA HIS A 40 -8.23 7.41 7.12
C HIS A 40 -8.15 8.68 8.00
N ALA A 41 -6.95 9.17 8.29
CA ALA A 41 -6.74 10.38 9.07
C ALA A 41 -7.34 11.62 8.38
N GLU A 42 -7.17 11.74 7.06
CA GLU A 42 -7.72 12.85 6.29
C GLU A 42 -9.26 12.81 6.28
N LEU A 43 -9.85 11.64 6.03
CA LEU A 43 -11.31 11.46 6.03
C LEU A 43 -11.92 11.76 7.40
N THR A 44 -11.37 11.19 8.47
CA THR A 44 -11.88 11.43 9.83
C THR A 44 -11.74 12.90 10.24
N SER A 45 -10.65 13.56 9.83
CA SER A 45 -10.45 15.00 10.07
C SER A 45 -11.45 15.89 9.35
N VAL A 46 -11.68 15.66 8.05
CA VAL A 46 -12.62 16.47 7.24
C VAL A 46 -14.06 16.31 7.71
N TYR A 47 -14.46 15.09 8.08
CA TYR A 47 -15.85 14.80 8.47
C TYR A 47 -16.10 14.88 9.97
N ASN A 48 -15.09 15.17 10.79
CA ASN A 48 -15.16 15.10 12.26
C ASN A 48 -15.77 13.76 12.73
N ALA A 49 -15.37 12.67 12.08
CA ALA A 49 -15.89 11.34 12.30
C ALA A 49 -14.93 10.53 13.19
N ALA A 50 -15.46 9.61 14.00
CA ALA A 50 -14.66 8.75 14.86
C ALA A 50 -13.91 7.63 14.09
N SER A 51 -14.43 7.21 12.94
CA SER A 51 -13.80 6.25 12.02
C SER A 51 -14.30 6.48 10.60
N ALA A 52 -13.47 6.17 9.60
CA ALA A 52 -13.81 6.19 8.17
C ALA A 52 -14.03 4.80 7.54
N VAL A 53 -13.95 3.72 8.34
CA VAL A 53 -14.22 2.32 7.96
C VAL A 53 -14.80 1.57 9.16
#